data_AF-A0A354LYZ0-F1
#
_entry.id   AF-A0A354LYZ0-F1
#
_cell.length_a   1.000
_cell.length_b   1.000
_cell.length_c   1.000
_cell.angle_alpha   90.00
_cell.angle_beta   90.00
_cell.angle_gamma   90.00
#
_symmetry.space_group_name_H-M   'P 1'
#
loop_
_entity.id
_entity.type
_entity.pdbx_description
1 polymer ?
#
loop_
_entity_poly.entity_id
_entity_poly.type
_entity_poly.pdbx_seq_one_letter_code
_entity_poly.pdbx_strand_id
1 'polypeptide(L)' 'MVVLTLIHVDVRVIVATNRDLEQEIVNGNFREDLFNRLSSFHIHLPPLWEWREDIFL' A
#
# COMPACT_ATOMS: atom_id res chain seq x y z
N MET A 1 -23.75 -3.19 -31.82
CA MET A 1 -23.15 -1.98 -31.21
C MET A 1 -23.26 -2.10 -29.70
N VAL A 2 -22.14 -2.34 -29.01
CA VAL A 2 -22.08 -2.29 -27.55
C VAL A 2 -21.66 -0.88 -27.18
N VAL A 3 -22.49 -0.17 -26.42
CA VAL A 3 -22.16 1.16 -25.90
C VAL A 3 -21.27 0.94 -24.68
N LEU A 4 -19.99 1.31 -24.75
CA LEU A 4 -19.10 1.33 -23.59
C LEU A 4 -19.42 2.58 -22.77
N THR A 5 -20.31 2.44 -21.79
CA THR A 5 -20.62 3.53 -20.86
C THR A 5 -19.45 3.69 -19.89
N LEU A 6 -18.76 4.83 -19.94
CA LEU A 6 -17.72 5.17 -18.97
C LEU A 6 -18.39 5.45 -17.62
N ILE A 7 -18.11 4.62 -16.62
CA ILE A 7 -18.58 4.80 -15.25
C ILE A 7 -17.54 5.64 -14.51
N HIS A 8 -17.95 6.82 -14.06
CA HIS A 8 -17.12 7.65 -13.20
C HIS A 8 -17.11 7.08 -11.77
N VAL A 9 -15.94 7.01 -11.14
CA VAL A 9 -15.79 6.53 -9.76
C VAL A 9 -14.86 7.46 -9.00
N ASP A 10 -15.29 7.84 -7.80
CA ASP A 10 -14.48 8.56 -6.82
C ASP A 10 -14.12 7.58 -5.69
N VAL A 11 -12.83 7.29 -5.52
CA VAL A 11 -12.33 6.29 -4.58
C VAL A 11 -11.08 6.78 -3.87
N ARG A 12 -10.98 6.40 -2.59
CA ARG A 12 -9.74 6.49 -1.81
C ARG A 12 -9.15 5.10 -1.66
N VAL A 13 -7.91 4.92 -2.07
CA VAL A 13 -7.19 3.65 -1.94
C VAL A 13 -6.30 3.71 -0.70
N ILE A 14 -6.38 2.67 0.14
CA ILE A 14 -5.50 2.44 1.28
C ILE A 14 -4.83 1.08 1.07
N VAL A 15 -3.53 1.02 1.28
CA VAL A 15 -2.71 -0.19 1.05
C VAL A 15 -1.84 -0.44 2.26
N ALA A 16 -1.63 -1.72 2.56
CA ALA A 16 -0.74 -2.20 3.60
C ALA A 16 -0.04 -3.46 3.11
N THR A 17 1.23 -3.63 3.48
CA THR A 17 2.02 -4.81 3.14
C THR A 17 3.03 -5.05 4.26
N ASN A 18 3.35 -6.31 4.50
CA ASN A 18 4.43 -6.72 5.41
C ASN A 18 5.75 -7.00 4.66
N ARG A 19 5.76 -6.80 3.33
CA ARG A 19 6.94 -6.99 2.47
C ARG A 19 7.60 -5.65 2.20
N ASP A 20 8.92 -5.69 2.02
CA ASP A 20 9.70 -4.58 1.50
C ASP A 20 9.43 -4.42 0.00
N LEU A 21 8.64 -3.41 -0.37
CA LEU A 21 8.29 -3.18 -1.78
C LEU A 21 9.47 -2.69 -2.61
N GLU A 22 10.47 -2.03 -2.01
CA GLU A 22 11.66 -1.61 -2.74
C GLU A 22 12.46 -2.84 -3.20
N GLN A 23 12.61 -3.84 -2.32
CA GLN A 23 13.21 -5.12 -2.69
C GLN A 23 12.39 -5.88 -3.72
N GLU A 24 11.06 -5.90 -3.60
CA GLU A 24 10.19 -6.59 -4.56
C GLU A 24 10.21 -5.92 -5.96
N ILE A 25 10.46 -4.60 -6.04
CA ILE A 25 10.71 -3.91 -7.31
C ILE A 25 12.04 -4.38 -7.92
N VAL A 26 13.12 -4.42 -7.13
CA VAL A 26 14.44 -4.91 -7.60
C VAL A 26 14.35 -6.36 -8.09
N ASN A 27 13.56 -7.19 -7.42
CA ASN A 27 13.34 -8.59 -7.79
C ASN A 27 12.41 -8.78 -9.00
N GLY A 28 11.81 -7.70 -9.52
CA GLY A 28 10.87 -7.74 -10.65
C GLY A 28 9.47 -8.28 -10.30
N ASN A 29 9.17 -8.45 -9.01
CA ASN A 29 7.90 -8.96 -8.52
C ASN A 29 6.86 -7.85 -8.29
N PHE A 30 7.30 -6.59 -8.21
CA PHE A 30 6.43 -5.45 -8.01
C PHE A 30 6.71 -4.33 -9.01
N ARG A 31 5.64 -3.63 -9.40
CA ARG A 31 5.69 -2.54 -10.38
C ARG A 31 6.09 -1.23 -9.71
N GLU A 32 7.21 -0.68 -10.15
CA GLU A 32 7.72 0.62 -9.68
C GLU A 32 6.72 1.77 -9.90
N ASP A 33 6.04 1.79 -11.05
CA ASP A 33 5.08 2.85 -11.37
C ASP A 33 3.83 2.81 -10.46
N LEU A 34 3.43 1.62 -10.00
CA LEU A 34 2.37 1.46 -9.02
C LEU A 34 2.83 1.88 -7.63
N PHE A 35 4.06 1.52 -7.24
CA PHE A 35 4.65 1.93 -5.97
C PHE A 35 4.67 3.46 -5.85
N ASN A 36 5.18 4.16 -6.87
CA ASN A 36 5.25 5.62 -6.84
C ASN A 36 3.88 6.31 -6.73
N ARG A 37 2.80 5.67 -7.21
CA ARG A 37 1.42 6.19 -7.06
C ARG A 37 0.82 5.94 -5.68
N LEU A 38 1.15 4.81 -5.07
CA LEU A 38 0.63 4.43 -3.76
C LEU A 38 1.41 5.10 -2.62
N SER A 39 2.71 5.30 -2.82
CA SER A 39 3.67 5.70 -1.77
C SER A 39 3.75 7.22 -1.54
N SER A 40 2.72 7.99 -1.90
CA SER A 40 2.72 9.44 -1.61
C SER A 40 2.74 9.74 -0.09
N PHE A 41 2.24 8.82 0.74
CA PHE A 41 2.34 8.90 2.20
C PHE A 41 2.52 7.49 2.78
N HIS A 42 3.68 7.23 3.37
CA HIS A 42 4.02 5.93 3.95
C HIS A 42 3.94 6.00 5.48
N ILE A 43 3.23 5.06 6.10
CA ILE A 43 3.18 4.90 7.56
C ILE A 43 3.91 3.61 7.91
N HIS A 44 5.04 3.73 8.59
CA HIS A 44 5.70 2.58 9.18
C HIS A 44 4.98 2.21 10.48
N LEU A 45 4.37 1.02 10.51
CA LEU A 45 3.76 0.47 11.71
C LEU A 45 4.82 -0.35 12.46
N PRO A 46 5.32 0.12 13.62
CA PRO A 46 6.29 -0.64 14.38
C PRO A 46 5.63 -1.91 14.95
N PRO A 47 6.43 -2.95 15.21
CA PRO A 47 5.95 -4.17 15.84
C PRO A 47 5.53 -3.92 17.29
N LEU A 48 4.62 -4.77 17.81
CA LEU A 48 4.02 -4.61 19.13
C LEU A 48 5.03 -4.55 20.29
N TRP A 49 6.20 -5.19 20.17
CA TRP A 49 7.23 -5.14 21.22
C TRP A 49 7.97 -3.79 21.30
N GLU A 50 7.75 -2.88 20.35
CA GLU A 50 8.16 -1.48 20.47
C GLU A 50 7.11 -0.63 21.20
N TRP A 51 5.90 -1.18 21.39
CA TRP A 51 4.78 -0.60 22.13
C TRP A 51 4.41 -1.45 23.36
N ARG A 52 5.41 -1.92 24.10
CA ARG A 52 5.17 -2.80 25.27
C ARG A 52 4.24 -2.16 26.32
N GLU A 53 4.25 -0.83 26.40
CA GLU A 53 3.44 -0.07 27.34
C GLU A 53 1.93 -0.21 27.06
N ASP A 54 1.54 -0.46 25.80
CA ASP A 54 0.15 -0.65 25.39
C ASP A 54 -0.42 -2.03 25.75
N ILE A 55 0.44 -3.00 26.09
CA ILE A 55 0.04 -4.41 26.37
C ILE A 55 -0.53 -4.57 27.79
N PHE A 56 -0.22 -3.64 28.70
CA PHE A 56 -0.56 -3.76 30.13
C PHE A 56 -1.86 -3.04 30.56
N LEU A 57 -2.66 -2.56 29.60
CA LEU A 57 -3.98 -1.95 29.83
C LEU A 57 -5.11 -2.99 29.78
#